data_AF-A0A3S6CJS4-F1
#
_entry.id   AF-A0A3S6CJS4-F1
#
_cell.length_a   1.000
_cell.length_b   1.000
_cell.length_c   1.000
_cell.angle_alpha   90.00
_cell.angle_beta   90.00
_cell.angle_gamma   90.00
#
_symmetry.space_group_name_H-M   'P 1'
#
loop_
_entity.id
_entity.type
_entity.pdbx_description
1 polymer ?
#
loop_
_entity_poly.entity_id
_entity_poly.type
_entity_poly.pdbx_seq_one_letter_code
_entity_poly.pdbx_strand_id
1 'polypeptide(L)'
;SGWAGSMALYELAVFDPSDPVLDPMWRQGMFVIPFMTRLGITNSWGGWSISGGTVTNPGIWSYEGVAGAHIVFSGLCFLAAIWHWVYWDLEIFCDERTGKPSLDLPKIFGIHLFLAGVACFGFGAFHVTGLYGPGIWVSDPYGLTGKVQAVNPAWGAEGFDPFVPGGIASHHIAAGTLGILAGLFHLSVRPPQRLYKGLRMGNIETVLSSSIAAVFFAAFVVAGTMWYGSATTPIELFGPTRYQWDQGYFQQEIYRRVSDGLAENLSLSEAWSKIPEKLAFYDYIGNNPA
;
A
#
# COMPACT_ATOMS: atom_id res chain seq x y z
N SER A 1 -11.30 -8.00 -8.02
CA SER A 1 -10.40 -7.77 -9.15
C SER A 1 -11.00 -6.84 -10.20
N GLY A 2 -12.17 -7.17 -10.78
CA GLY A 2 -12.78 -6.36 -11.85
C GLY A 2 -12.87 -4.86 -11.55
N TRP A 3 -13.39 -4.47 -10.38
CA TRP A 3 -13.43 -3.06 -9.96
C TRP A 3 -12.06 -2.36 -10.02
N ALA A 4 -10.98 -3.02 -9.58
CA ALA A 4 -9.65 -2.43 -9.57
C ALA A 4 -9.15 -2.15 -11.00
N GLY A 5 -9.36 -3.09 -11.92
CA GLY A 5 -9.02 -2.90 -13.33
C GLY A 5 -9.87 -1.81 -13.98
N SER A 6 -11.19 -1.81 -13.75
CA SER A 6 -12.09 -0.78 -14.30
C SER A 6 -11.80 0.62 -13.76
N MET A 7 -11.51 0.75 -12.46
CA MET A 7 -11.17 2.03 -11.85
C MET A 7 -9.84 2.57 -12.38
N ALA A 8 -8.83 1.70 -12.51
CA ALA A 8 -7.54 2.09 -13.10
C ALA A 8 -7.69 2.54 -14.56
N LEU A 9 -8.48 1.83 -15.38
CA LEU A 9 -8.75 2.25 -16.76
C LEU A 9 -9.52 3.58 -16.81
N TYR A 10 -10.47 3.80 -15.90
CA TYR A 10 -11.19 5.05 -15.80
C TYR A 10 -10.26 6.22 -15.45
N GLU A 11 -9.44 6.07 -14.41
CA GLU A 11 -8.46 7.08 -14.03
C GLU A 11 -7.48 7.38 -15.15
N LEU A 12 -6.93 6.36 -15.83
CA LEU A 12 -6.03 6.54 -16.96
C LEU A 12 -6.68 7.26 -18.15
N ALA A 13 -8.00 7.16 -18.32
CA ALA A 13 -8.71 7.83 -19.39
C ALA A 13 -8.92 9.32 -19.16
N VAL A 14 -8.84 9.77 -17.89
CA VAL A 14 -9.11 11.17 -17.50
C VAL A 14 -7.90 11.87 -16.88
N PHE A 15 -6.86 11.13 -16.50
CA PHE A 15 -5.65 11.66 -15.87
C PHE A 15 -4.81 12.48 -16.87
N ASP A 16 -4.44 13.70 -16.47
CA ASP A 16 -3.50 14.55 -17.19
C ASP A 16 -2.08 14.43 -16.57
N PRO A 17 -1.11 13.84 -17.27
CA PRO A 17 0.26 13.70 -16.77
C PRO A 17 1.16 14.92 -17.05
N SER A 18 0.63 16.02 -17.60
CA SER A 18 1.44 17.13 -18.14
C SER A 18 2.17 17.98 -17.09
N ASP A 19 1.57 18.16 -15.91
CA ASP A 19 2.13 18.99 -14.83
C ASP A 19 2.13 18.26 -13.47
N PRO A 20 3.22 17.55 -13.13
CA PRO A 20 3.34 16.90 -11.82
C PRO A 20 3.61 17.88 -10.66
N VAL A 21 3.76 19.18 -10.93
CA VAL A 21 4.06 20.21 -9.94
C VAL A 21 2.78 20.84 -9.41
N LEU A 22 1.93 21.38 -10.28
CA LEU A 22 0.72 22.11 -9.88
C LEU A 22 -0.60 21.37 -10.17
N ASP A 23 -0.57 20.33 -11.02
CA ASP A 23 -1.71 19.42 -11.23
C ASP A 23 -1.38 17.94 -10.95
N PRO A 24 -0.82 17.60 -9.77
CA PRO A 24 -0.51 16.22 -9.42
C PRO A 24 -1.77 15.35 -9.25
N MET A 25 -1.60 14.03 -9.25
CA MET A 25 -2.71 13.05 -9.22
C MET A 25 -3.77 13.29 -8.12
N TRP A 26 -3.37 13.75 -6.94
CA TRP A 26 -4.29 14.01 -5.83
C TRP A 26 -5.15 15.27 -6.05
N ARG A 27 -4.75 16.20 -6.92
CA ARG A 27 -5.59 17.34 -7.37
C ARG A 27 -6.68 16.91 -8.34
N GLN A 28 -6.38 15.91 -9.17
CA GLN A 28 -7.27 15.40 -10.20
C GLN A 28 -8.28 14.37 -9.67
N GLY A 29 -8.31 14.11 -8.36
CA GLY A 29 -9.20 13.13 -7.75
C GLY A 29 -8.84 11.68 -8.06
N MET A 30 -7.57 11.41 -8.38
CA MET A 30 -7.10 10.04 -8.61
C MET A 30 -7.06 9.27 -7.29
N PHE A 31 -7.61 8.06 -7.30
CA PHE A 31 -7.72 7.21 -6.14
C PHE A 31 -6.81 5.99 -6.22
N VAL A 32 -6.74 5.28 -7.35
CA VAL A 32 -5.96 4.02 -7.48
C VAL A 32 -4.57 4.23 -8.08
N ILE A 33 -4.33 5.26 -8.90
CA ILE A 33 -2.99 5.65 -9.39
C ILE A 33 -1.98 5.85 -8.24
N PRO A 34 -2.31 6.53 -7.12
CA PRO A 34 -1.45 6.61 -5.94
C PRO A 34 -0.99 5.24 -5.42
N PHE A 35 -1.89 4.25 -5.37
CA PHE A 35 -1.57 2.92 -4.84
C PHE A 35 -0.67 2.12 -5.78
N MET A 36 -0.89 2.22 -7.09
CA MET A 36 0.01 1.62 -8.09
C MET A 36 1.40 2.26 -8.04
N THR A 37 1.44 3.59 -7.96
CA THR A 37 2.68 4.39 -7.91
C THR A 37 3.49 4.10 -6.65
N ARG A 38 2.82 3.96 -5.50
CA ARG A 38 3.46 3.63 -4.22
C ARG A 38 4.31 2.36 -4.26
N LEU A 39 3.94 1.39 -5.12
CA LEU A 39 4.58 0.08 -5.21
C LEU A 39 5.44 -0.13 -6.47
N GLY A 40 5.74 0.93 -7.22
CA GLY A 40 6.73 0.88 -8.29
C GLY A 40 6.21 1.09 -9.71
N ILE A 41 4.90 1.24 -9.91
CA ILE A 41 4.33 1.45 -11.23
C ILE A 41 4.28 2.95 -11.50
N THR A 42 5.25 3.46 -12.26
CA THR A 42 5.41 4.91 -12.49
C THR A 42 5.27 5.32 -13.95
N ASN A 43 5.15 4.36 -14.87
CA ASN A 43 5.22 4.60 -16.31
C ASN A 43 3.96 4.11 -17.03
N SER A 44 3.56 4.81 -18.08
CA SER A 44 2.45 4.47 -18.97
C SER A 44 2.94 4.02 -20.35
N TRP A 45 2.17 3.16 -21.01
CA TRP A 45 2.32 2.84 -22.45
C TRP A 45 2.12 4.05 -23.36
N GLY A 46 1.52 5.13 -22.87
CA GLY A 46 1.42 6.43 -23.53
C GLY A 46 2.73 7.23 -23.55
N GLY A 47 3.83 6.69 -23.00
CA GLY A 47 5.16 7.28 -23.09
C GLY A 47 5.47 8.37 -22.06
N TRP A 48 4.69 8.46 -20.98
CA TRP A 48 4.91 9.37 -19.87
C TRP A 48 5.22 8.63 -18.57
N SER A 49 5.88 9.33 -17.65
CA SER A 49 6.15 8.90 -16.28
C SER A 49 5.49 9.87 -15.29
N ILE A 50 5.09 9.36 -14.13
CA ILE A 50 4.39 10.13 -13.10
C ILE A 50 5.22 11.31 -12.54
N SER A 51 6.54 11.26 -12.72
CA SER A 51 7.47 12.34 -12.36
C SER A 51 7.70 13.36 -13.49
N GLY A 52 6.89 13.35 -14.56
CA GLY A 52 6.98 14.28 -15.69
C GLY A 52 7.99 13.89 -16.77
N GLY A 53 8.60 12.70 -16.66
CA GLY A 53 9.55 12.19 -17.65
C GLY A 53 8.88 11.60 -18.90
N THR A 54 9.61 11.56 -20.01
CA THR A 54 9.23 10.78 -21.20
C THR A 54 9.85 9.38 -21.14
N VAL A 55 9.10 8.37 -21.57
CA VAL A 55 9.48 6.95 -21.46
C VAL A 55 9.32 6.27 -22.81
N THR A 56 10.43 5.78 -23.37
CA THR A 56 10.41 5.07 -24.66
C THR A 56 9.92 3.62 -24.53
N ASN A 57 10.28 2.93 -23.43
CA ASN A 57 9.88 1.56 -23.18
C ASN A 57 9.51 1.37 -21.69
N PRO A 58 8.23 1.47 -21.34
CA PRO A 58 7.74 1.27 -19.97
C PRO A 58 7.71 -0.20 -19.54
N GLY A 59 8.01 -1.15 -20.43
CA GLY A 59 7.90 -2.58 -20.18
C GLY A 59 6.44 -3.06 -20.08
N ILE A 60 6.26 -4.28 -19.56
CA ILE A 60 4.92 -4.91 -19.43
C ILE A 60 4.16 -4.33 -18.24
N TRP A 61 4.83 -4.04 -17.13
CA TRP A 61 4.21 -3.56 -15.89
C TRP A 61 4.08 -2.04 -15.88
N SER A 62 3.25 -1.52 -16.78
CA SER A 62 2.74 -0.14 -16.74
C SER A 62 1.41 -0.07 -15.98
N TYR A 63 0.84 1.13 -15.83
CA TYR A 63 -0.51 1.29 -15.30
C TYR A 63 -1.55 0.49 -16.11
N GLU A 64 -1.46 0.52 -17.44
CA GLU A 64 -2.32 -0.25 -18.35
C GLU A 64 -2.12 -1.75 -18.18
N GLY A 65 -0.87 -2.20 -18.06
CA GLY A 65 -0.53 -3.60 -17.84
C GLY A 65 -1.13 -4.14 -16.54
N VAL A 66 -1.05 -3.36 -15.46
CA VAL A 66 -1.68 -3.70 -14.16
C VAL A 66 -3.21 -3.75 -14.30
N ALA A 67 -3.82 -2.78 -14.96
CA ALA A 67 -5.26 -2.77 -15.17
C ALA A 67 -5.74 -3.98 -15.99
N GLY A 68 -5.05 -4.28 -17.10
CA GLY A 68 -5.31 -5.44 -17.94
C GLY A 68 -5.19 -6.77 -17.19
N ALA A 69 -4.14 -6.93 -16.39
CA ALA A 69 -3.94 -8.11 -15.55
C ALA A 69 -5.11 -8.33 -14.57
N HIS A 70 -5.62 -7.26 -13.94
CA HIS A 70 -6.76 -7.34 -13.02
C HIS A 70 -8.07 -7.74 -13.73
N ILE A 71 -8.30 -7.26 -14.95
CA ILE A 71 -9.49 -7.62 -15.74
C ILE A 71 -9.45 -9.09 -16.14
N VAL A 72 -8.32 -9.56 -16.68
CA VAL A 72 -8.13 -10.98 -17.04
C VAL A 72 -8.30 -11.87 -15.82
N PHE A 73 -7.65 -11.54 -14.70
CA PHE A 73 -7.78 -12.30 -13.45
C PHE A 73 -9.23 -12.34 -12.95
N SER A 74 -9.98 -11.23 -13.09
CA SER A 74 -11.39 -11.20 -12.72
C SER A 74 -12.22 -12.19 -13.53
N GLY A 75 -11.97 -12.32 -14.84
CA GLY A 75 -12.63 -13.30 -15.70
C GLY A 75 -12.29 -14.74 -15.30
N LEU A 76 -11.02 -15.03 -15.00
CA LEU A 76 -10.59 -16.35 -14.53
C LEU A 76 -11.27 -16.74 -13.21
N CYS A 77 -11.31 -15.82 -12.24
CA CYS A 77 -12.01 -16.06 -10.97
C CYS A 77 -13.52 -16.27 -11.16
N PHE A 78 -14.14 -15.54 -12.09
CA PHE A 78 -15.56 -15.70 -12.42
C PHE A 78 -15.86 -17.10 -12.97
N LEU A 79 -15.05 -17.59 -13.92
CA LEU A 79 -15.20 -18.95 -14.45
C LEU A 79 -14.97 -20.01 -13.37
N ALA A 80 -13.95 -19.84 -12.52
CA ALA A 80 -13.70 -20.73 -11.39
C ALA A 80 -14.88 -20.76 -10.40
N ALA A 81 -15.52 -19.62 -10.13
CA ALA A 81 -16.68 -19.54 -9.27
C ALA A 81 -17.88 -20.33 -9.83
N ILE A 82 -18.13 -20.24 -11.14
CA ILE A 82 -19.17 -21.06 -11.80
C ILE A 82 -18.86 -22.55 -11.62
N TRP A 83 -17.61 -22.95 -11.86
CA TRP A 83 -17.20 -24.34 -11.71
C TRP A 83 -17.43 -24.84 -10.28
N HIS A 84 -16.96 -24.10 -9.26
CA HIS A 84 -17.13 -24.48 -7.86
C HIS A 84 -18.59 -24.49 -7.39
N TRP A 85 -19.44 -23.64 -7.98
CA TRP A 85 -20.87 -23.66 -7.71
C TRP A 85 -21.55 -24.90 -8.28
N VAL A 86 -21.22 -25.28 -9.52
CA VAL A 86 -21.82 -26.44 -10.19
C VAL A 86 -21.33 -27.75 -9.56
N TYR A 87 -20.03 -27.87 -9.32
CA TYR A 87 -19.38 -29.06 -8.77
C TYR A 87 -19.12 -28.91 -7.26
N TRP A 88 -20.17 -28.64 -6.50
CA TRP A 88 -20.08 -28.39 -5.06
C TRP A 88 -19.92 -29.67 -4.21
N ASP A 89 -20.51 -30.79 -4.66
CA ASP A 89 -20.52 -32.06 -3.92
C ASP A 89 -19.24 -32.88 -4.20
N LEU A 90 -18.13 -32.40 -3.64
CA LEU A 90 -16.82 -33.04 -3.75
C LEU A 90 -16.52 -33.84 -2.47
N GLU A 91 -15.95 -35.03 -2.66
CA GLU A 91 -15.56 -35.94 -1.57
C GLU A 91 -14.65 -35.28 -0.53
N ILE A 92 -13.78 -34.35 -0.95
CA ILE A 92 -12.88 -33.59 -0.06
C ILE A 92 -13.62 -32.78 1.01
N PHE A 93 -14.89 -32.42 0.79
CA PHE A 93 -15.70 -31.70 1.77
C PHE A 93 -16.45 -32.64 2.72
N CYS A 94 -16.48 -33.94 2.46
CA CYS A 94 -17.24 -34.93 3.22
C CYS A 94 -16.35 -35.63 4.26
N ASP A 95 -16.79 -35.69 5.53
CA ASP A 95 -16.15 -36.56 6.53
C ASP A 95 -16.59 -38.00 6.29
N GLU A 96 -15.67 -38.86 5.84
CA GLU A 96 -15.90 -40.29 5.59
C GLU A 96 -16.62 -41.01 6.74
N ARG A 97 -16.38 -40.58 7.99
CA ARG A 97 -16.97 -41.23 9.18
C ARG A 97 -18.45 -40.91 9.37
N THR A 98 -18.92 -39.79 8.82
CA THR A 98 -20.28 -39.29 9.06
C THR A 98 -21.09 -39.06 7.78
N GLY A 99 -20.44 -39.04 6.61
CA GLY A 99 -21.06 -38.70 5.34
C GLY A 99 -21.56 -37.26 5.26
N LYS A 100 -21.05 -36.35 6.11
CA LYS A 100 -21.51 -34.96 6.21
C LYS A 100 -20.41 -33.97 5.85
N PRO A 101 -20.76 -32.77 5.37
CA PRO A 101 -19.81 -31.70 5.17
C PRO A 101 -19.05 -31.34 6.45
N SER A 102 -17.73 -31.24 6.38
CA SER A 102 -16.90 -30.85 7.52
C SER A 102 -15.66 -30.08 7.07
N LEU A 103 -15.23 -29.12 7.88
CA LEU A 103 -14.00 -28.35 7.66
C LEU A 103 -13.17 -28.35 8.94
N ASP A 104 -11.92 -28.77 8.84
CA ASP A 104 -10.96 -28.68 9.95
C ASP A 104 -10.39 -27.26 10.04
N LEU A 105 -11.23 -26.31 10.51
CA LEU A 105 -10.92 -24.87 10.55
C LEU A 105 -9.57 -24.54 11.21
N PRO A 106 -9.16 -25.15 12.34
CA PRO A 106 -7.84 -24.90 12.93
C PRO A 106 -6.67 -25.24 11.99
N LYS A 107 -6.79 -26.31 11.21
CA LYS A 107 -5.75 -26.71 10.25
C LYS A 107 -5.75 -25.80 9.02
N ILE A 108 -6.93 -25.47 8.49
CA ILE A 108 -7.08 -24.51 7.39
C ILE A 108 -6.45 -23.17 7.76
N PHE A 109 -6.67 -22.70 9.00
CA PHE A 109 -6.01 -21.50 9.53
C PHE A 109 -4.48 -21.62 9.49
N GLY A 110 -3.91 -22.74 9.93
CA GLY A 110 -2.47 -22.99 9.86
C GLY A 110 -1.92 -22.94 8.42
N ILE A 111 -2.64 -23.53 7.46
CA ILE A 111 -2.27 -23.48 6.02
C ILE A 111 -2.26 -22.03 5.53
N HIS A 112 -3.35 -21.29 5.73
CA HIS A 112 -3.47 -19.90 5.26
C HIS A 112 -2.48 -18.96 5.94
N LEU A 113 -2.23 -19.14 7.25
CA LEU A 113 -1.26 -18.33 8.00
C LEU A 113 0.17 -18.60 7.51
N PHE A 114 0.53 -19.86 7.25
CA PHE A 114 1.83 -20.20 6.69
C PHE A 114 2.05 -19.52 5.34
N LEU A 115 1.08 -19.62 4.43
CA LEU A 115 1.14 -18.98 3.10
C LEU A 115 1.20 -17.45 3.21
N ALA A 116 0.41 -16.86 4.11
CA ALA A 116 0.45 -15.42 4.38
C ALA A 116 1.82 -14.98 4.92
N GLY A 117 2.45 -15.80 5.78
CA GLY A 117 3.80 -15.56 6.29
C GLY A 117 4.85 -15.58 5.18
N VAL A 118 4.81 -16.58 4.29
CA VAL A 118 5.70 -16.67 3.12
C VAL A 118 5.53 -15.47 2.19
N ALA A 119 4.28 -15.10 1.89
CA ALA A 119 3.99 -13.95 1.02
C ALA A 119 4.46 -12.63 1.64
N CYS A 120 4.20 -12.42 2.93
CA CYS A 120 4.64 -11.23 3.68
C CYS A 120 6.16 -11.10 3.72
N PHE A 121 6.85 -12.21 4.05
CA PHE A 121 8.31 -12.26 4.04
C PHE A 121 8.87 -11.93 2.65
N GLY A 122 8.35 -12.58 1.60
CA GLY A 122 8.80 -12.37 0.23
C GLY A 122 8.60 -10.92 -0.24
N PHE A 123 7.45 -10.32 0.07
CA PHE A 123 7.19 -8.92 -0.24
C PHE A 123 8.21 -7.99 0.44
N GLY A 124 8.44 -8.17 1.74
CA GLY A 124 9.43 -7.39 2.48
C GLY A 124 10.85 -7.59 1.97
N ALA A 125 11.29 -8.85 1.85
CA ALA A 125 12.66 -9.23 1.56
C ALA A 125 13.09 -8.96 0.11
N PHE A 126 12.15 -9.00 -0.85
CA PHE A 126 12.47 -8.90 -2.27
C PHE A 126 11.89 -7.65 -2.95
N HIS A 127 10.59 -7.37 -2.75
CA HIS A 127 9.92 -6.26 -3.42
C HIS A 127 10.33 -4.92 -2.79
N VAL A 128 10.18 -4.78 -1.48
CA VAL A 128 10.41 -3.51 -0.76
C VAL A 128 11.89 -3.16 -0.70
N THR A 129 12.77 -4.13 -0.46
CA THR A 129 14.24 -3.91 -0.46
C THR A 129 14.79 -3.58 -1.83
N GLY A 130 14.04 -3.80 -2.90
CA GLY A 130 14.54 -3.69 -4.26
C GLY A 130 15.53 -4.81 -4.66
N LEU A 131 15.68 -5.86 -3.84
CA LEU A 131 16.59 -6.98 -4.14
C LEU A 131 16.15 -7.74 -5.40
N TYR A 132 14.84 -7.90 -5.60
CA TYR A 132 14.26 -8.54 -6.78
C TYR A 132 12.95 -7.87 -7.22
N GLY A 133 12.69 -6.65 -6.76
CA GLY A 133 11.54 -5.84 -7.15
C GLY A 133 11.93 -4.36 -7.29
N PRO A 134 10.96 -3.48 -7.55
CA PRO A 134 11.23 -2.07 -7.82
C PRO A 134 11.52 -1.24 -6.56
N GLY A 135 11.23 -1.76 -5.36
CA GLY A 135 11.17 -0.96 -4.14
C GLY A 135 9.80 -0.31 -3.94
N ILE A 136 9.77 0.80 -3.20
CA ILE A 136 8.56 1.56 -2.89
C ILE A 136 8.79 3.06 -3.05
N TRP A 137 7.72 3.86 -3.08
CA TRP A 137 7.82 5.32 -3.07
C TRP A 137 8.42 5.83 -1.76
N VAL A 138 9.39 6.74 -1.87
CA VAL A 138 9.98 7.47 -0.75
C VAL A 138 10.24 8.91 -1.22
N SER A 139 10.14 9.86 -0.30
CA SER A 139 10.35 11.29 -0.56
C SER A 139 11.22 11.94 0.51
N ASP A 140 11.72 13.14 0.22
CA ASP A 140 12.19 14.08 1.22
C ASP A 140 11.03 14.58 2.13
N PRO A 141 11.34 15.19 3.29
CA PRO A 141 10.34 15.62 4.27
C PRO A 141 9.28 16.59 3.74
N TYR A 142 9.56 17.31 2.65
CA TYR A 142 8.68 18.34 2.08
C TYR A 142 8.01 17.90 0.77
N GLY A 143 8.11 16.62 0.38
CA GLY A 143 7.37 16.09 -0.78
C GLY A 143 7.81 16.68 -2.12
N LEU A 144 9.09 17.00 -2.29
CA LEU A 144 9.59 17.69 -3.47
C LEU A 144 10.26 16.75 -4.47
N THR A 145 10.86 15.67 -3.99
CA THR A 145 11.79 14.81 -4.74
C THR A 145 11.43 13.33 -4.65
N GLY A 146 10.15 13.02 -4.48
CA GLY A 146 9.70 11.65 -4.37
C GLY A 146 9.97 10.80 -5.60
N LYS A 147 10.31 9.54 -5.32
CA LYS A 147 10.55 8.53 -6.34
C LYS A 147 10.42 7.15 -5.74
N VAL A 148 10.28 6.16 -6.60
CA VAL A 148 10.42 4.75 -6.24
C VAL A 148 11.90 4.45 -6.01
N GLN A 149 12.21 3.80 -4.89
CA GLN A 149 13.57 3.34 -4.59
C GLN A 149 13.58 2.11 -3.69
N ALA A 150 14.71 1.39 -3.73
CA ALA A 150 15.05 0.34 -2.78
C ALA A 150 15.10 0.88 -1.35
N VAL A 151 14.57 0.12 -0.40
CA VAL A 151 14.54 0.49 1.03
C VAL A 151 15.31 -0.52 1.87
N ASN A 152 16.40 -0.07 2.49
CA ASN A 152 17.13 -0.89 3.45
C ASN A 152 16.32 -1.03 4.75
N PRO A 153 16.21 -2.24 5.32
CA PRO A 153 15.48 -2.45 6.57
C PRO A 153 16.19 -1.79 7.75
N ALA A 154 15.40 -1.10 8.58
CA ALA A 154 15.84 -0.54 9.86
C ALA A 154 15.44 -1.48 11.01
N TRP A 155 16.42 -1.93 11.79
CA TRP A 155 16.21 -2.92 12.85
C TRP A 155 16.25 -2.34 14.26
N GLY A 156 16.70 -1.08 14.41
CA GLY A 156 16.67 -0.37 15.68
C GLY A 156 15.29 0.18 16.01
N ALA A 157 15.23 1.01 17.06
CA ALA A 157 13.99 1.64 17.51
C ALA A 157 13.38 2.58 16.45
N GLU A 158 14.20 3.14 15.57
CA GLU A 158 13.78 3.97 14.44
C GLU A 158 12.91 3.21 13.43
N GLY A 159 12.96 1.87 13.40
CA GLY A 159 12.06 1.06 12.58
C GLY A 159 10.59 1.11 13.02
N PHE A 160 10.31 1.65 14.22
CA PHE A 160 8.94 1.88 14.71
C PHE A 160 8.46 3.31 14.48
N ASP A 161 9.32 4.21 13.97
CA ASP A 161 8.90 5.54 13.55
C ASP A 161 8.04 5.41 12.27
N PRO A 162 6.77 5.87 12.28
CA PRO A 162 5.89 5.76 11.13
C PRO A 162 6.36 6.54 9.90
N PHE A 163 7.39 7.40 10.03
CA PHE A 163 7.97 8.18 8.93
C PHE A 163 9.32 7.65 8.43
N VAL A 164 9.84 6.55 9.00
CA VAL A 164 11.08 5.89 8.52
C VAL A 164 10.72 4.68 7.65
N PRO A 165 10.92 4.73 6.32
CA PRO A 165 10.52 3.65 5.42
C PRO A 165 11.20 2.31 5.71
N GLY A 166 12.42 2.34 6.28
CA GLY A 166 13.15 1.14 6.68
C GLY A 166 12.38 0.24 7.66
N GLY A 167 11.48 0.82 8.45
CA GLY A 167 10.56 0.09 9.32
C GLY A 167 9.57 -0.80 8.58
N ILE A 168 9.17 -0.40 7.36
CA ILE A 168 8.24 -1.17 6.52
C ILE A 168 8.90 -2.49 6.08
N ALA A 169 10.16 -2.43 5.62
CA ALA A 169 10.89 -3.60 5.19
C ALA A 169 11.14 -4.57 6.36
N SER A 170 11.65 -4.07 7.49
CA SER A 170 11.89 -4.89 8.69
C SER A 170 10.60 -5.48 9.26
N HIS A 171 9.50 -4.72 9.27
CA HIS A 171 8.18 -5.21 9.65
C HIS A 171 7.75 -6.43 8.83
N HIS A 172 7.78 -6.34 7.50
CA HIS A 172 7.34 -7.44 6.63
C HIS A 172 8.24 -8.68 6.76
N ILE A 173 9.56 -8.49 6.87
CA ILE A 173 10.50 -9.60 7.05
C ILE A 173 10.26 -10.29 8.40
N ALA A 174 10.17 -9.54 9.50
CA ALA A 174 9.98 -10.09 10.82
C ALA A 174 8.59 -10.74 10.99
N ALA A 175 7.52 -10.05 10.60
CA ALA A 175 6.16 -10.55 10.68
C ALA A 175 5.94 -11.76 9.76
N GLY A 176 6.52 -11.76 8.56
CA GLY A 176 6.49 -12.90 7.65
C GLY A 176 7.18 -14.13 8.24
N THR A 177 8.38 -13.96 8.81
CA THR A 177 9.10 -15.04 9.49
C THR A 177 8.29 -15.61 10.65
N LEU A 178 7.72 -14.75 11.50
CA LEU A 178 6.87 -15.19 12.61
C LEU A 178 5.60 -15.89 12.12
N GLY A 179 4.97 -15.40 11.04
CA GLY A 179 3.80 -16.00 10.42
C GLY A 179 4.06 -17.41 9.90
N ILE A 180 5.24 -17.66 9.31
CA ILE A 180 5.67 -19.00 8.89
C ILE A 180 5.76 -19.94 10.09
N LEU A 181 6.45 -19.53 11.15
CA LEU A 181 6.62 -20.34 12.36
C LEU A 181 5.27 -20.62 13.05
N ALA A 182 4.42 -19.60 13.17
CA ALA A 182 3.08 -19.72 13.73
C ALA A 182 2.17 -20.61 12.88
N GLY A 183 2.24 -20.49 11.54
CA GLY A 183 1.53 -21.37 10.62
C GLY A 183 1.91 -22.84 10.81
N LEU A 184 3.22 -23.13 10.88
CA LEU A 184 3.73 -24.47 11.17
C LEU A 184 3.26 -24.98 12.53
N PHE A 185 3.27 -24.13 13.57
CA PHE A 185 2.73 -24.48 14.88
C PHE A 185 1.25 -24.88 14.79
N HIS A 186 0.42 -24.08 14.10
CA HIS A 186 -1.01 -24.36 13.92
C HIS A 186 -1.30 -25.60 13.05
N LEU A 187 -0.36 -26.01 12.19
CA LEU A 187 -0.43 -27.28 11.47
C LEU A 187 -0.03 -28.47 12.36
N SER A 188 0.91 -28.26 13.28
CA SER A 188 1.52 -29.31 14.11
C SER A 188 0.71 -29.61 15.37
N VAL A 189 -0.06 -28.64 15.86
CA VAL A 189 -0.69 -28.70 17.19
C VAL A 189 -2.21 -28.54 17.10
N ARG A 190 -2.95 -29.48 17.70
CA ARG A 190 -4.41 -29.36 17.83
C ARG A 190 -4.80 -28.36 18.93
N PRO A 191 -5.92 -27.64 18.77
CA PRO A 191 -6.39 -26.73 19.82
C PRO A 191 -6.65 -27.46 21.14
N PRO A 192 -6.31 -26.85 22.29
CA PRO A 192 -6.73 -27.34 23.60
C PRO A 192 -8.26 -27.50 23.67
N GLN A 193 -8.73 -28.58 24.29
CA GLN A 193 -10.17 -28.89 24.36
C GLN A 193 -10.99 -27.75 24.97
N ARG A 194 -10.45 -27.07 25.99
CA ARG A 194 -11.11 -25.93 26.65
C ARG A 194 -11.33 -24.77 25.67
N LEU A 195 -10.33 -24.43 24.85
CA LEU A 195 -10.42 -23.37 23.85
C LEU A 195 -11.34 -23.77 22.70
N TYR A 196 -11.24 -25.01 22.22
CA TYR A 196 -12.09 -25.52 21.15
C TYR A 196 -13.58 -25.40 21.50
N LYS A 197 -13.95 -25.79 22.73
CA LYS A 197 -15.31 -25.68 23.24
C LYS A 197 -15.69 -24.22 23.53
N GLY A 198 -14.84 -23.49 24.25
CA GLY A 198 -15.11 -22.12 24.67
C GLY A 198 -15.32 -21.15 23.50
N LEU A 199 -14.53 -21.28 22.43
CA LEU A 199 -14.62 -20.46 21.23
C LEU A 199 -15.46 -21.07 20.11
N ARG A 200 -16.07 -22.25 20.35
CA ARG A 200 -16.91 -22.97 19.39
C ARG A 200 -16.21 -23.18 18.04
N MET A 201 -14.98 -23.66 18.04
CA MET A 201 -14.11 -23.77 16.84
C MET A 201 -14.63 -24.74 15.75
N GLY A 202 -15.71 -25.48 16.00
CA GLY A 202 -16.42 -26.25 14.97
C GLY A 202 -17.48 -25.46 14.19
N ASN A 203 -17.79 -24.21 14.59
CA ASN A 203 -18.71 -23.33 13.87
C ASN A 203 -17.91 -22.28 13.08
N ILE A 204 -18.11 -22.23 11.77
CA ILE A 204 -17.43 -21.26 10.88
C ILE A 204 -17.74 -19.80 11.21
N GLU A 205 -18.89 -19.50 11.81
CA GLU A 205 -19.26 -18.13 12.21
C GLU A 205 -18.32 -17.56 13.30
N THR A 206 -17.64 -18.39 14.09
CA THR A 206 -16.62 -17.90 15.03
C THR A 206 -15.41 -17.31 14.29
N VAL A 207 -15.06 -17.89 13.14
CA VAL A 207 -14.01 -17.38 12.25
C VAL A 207 -14.48 -16.10 11.59
N LEU A 208 -15.73 -16.04 11.13
CA LEU A 208 -16.32 -14.81 10.58
C LEU A 208 -16.26 -13.66 11.62
N SER A 209 -16.72 -13.91 12.85
CA SER A 209 -16.74 -12.92 13.93
C SER A 209 -15.35 -12.36 14.24
N SER A 210 -14.38 -13.24 14.47
CA SER A 210 -13.00 -12.83 14.76
C SER A 210 -12.30 -12.17 13.56
N SER A 211 -12.61 -12.59 12.33
CA SER A 211 -12.09 -11.97 11.11
C SER A 211 -12.62 -10.55 10.91
N ILE A 212 -13.92 -10.31 11.18
CA ILE A 212 -14.50 -8.96 11.12
C ILE A 212 -13.78 -8.03 12.11
N ALA A 213 -13.53 -8.49 13.33
CA ALA A 213 -12.80 -7.71 14.32
C ALA A 213 -11.38 -7.35 13.84
N ALA A 214 -10.66 -8.30 13.24
CA ALA A 214 -9.33 -8.06 12.69
C ALA A 214 -9.33 -7.08 11.51
N VAL A 215 -10.30 -7.21 10.58
CA VAL A 215 -10.45 -6.31 9.42
C VAL A 215 -10.80 -4.89 9.88
N PHE A 216 -11.69 -4.74 10.85
CA PHE A 216 -12.05 -3.43 11.40
C PHE A 216 -10.90 -2.75 12.12
N PHE A 217 -10.10 -3.51 12.88
CA PHE A 217 -8.88 -3.00 13.48
C PHE A 217 -7.92 -2.47 12.40
N ALA A 218 -7.67 -3.24 11.33
CA ALA A 218 -6.84 -2.80 10.21
C ALA A 218 -7.39 -1.53 9.55
N ALA A 219 -8.71 -1.45 9.36
CA ALA A 219 -9.38 -0.27 8.78
C ALA A 219 -9.11 1.01 9.59
N PHE A 220 -9.15 0.95 10.92
CA PHE A 220 -8.83 2.11 11.75
C PHE A 220 -7.36 2.51 11.68
N VAL A 221 -6.45 1.54 11.65
CA VAL A 221 -5.01 1.83 11.53
C VAL A 221 -4.70 2.53 10.20
N VAL A 222 -5.27 2.06 9.08
CA VAL A 222 -5.07 2.70 7.78
C VAL A 222 -5.77 4.04 7.66
N ALA A 223 -6.93 4.22 8.30
CA ALA A 223 -7.58 5.54 8.38
C ALA A 223 -6.72 6.55 9.15
N GLY A 224 -6.16 6.15 10.29
CA GLY A 224 -5.27 6.99 11.08
C GLY A 224 -4.00 7.37 10.31
N THR A 225 -3.30 6.39 9.74
CA THR A 225 -2.05 6.65 8.98
C THR A 225 -2.28 7.45 7.70
N MET A 226 -3.46 7.35 7.07
CA MET A 226 -3.83 8.24 5.96
C MET A 226 -4.05 9.68 6.45
N TRP A 227 -4.78 9.87 7.55
CA TRP A 227 -5.13 11.18 8.05
C TRP A 227 -3.96 11.96 8.68
N TYR A 228 -3.10 11.26 9.44
CA TYR A 228 -1.94 11.86 10.10
C TYR A 228 -0.68 11.89 9.22
N GLY A 229 -0.65 11.08 8.15
CA GLY A 229 0.55 10.86 7.35
C GLY A 229 1.46 9.77 7.93
N SER A 230 2.19 9.11 7.05
CA SER A 230 3.20 8.09 7.34
C SER A 230 4.12 7.90 6.12
N ALA A 231 5.16 7.10 6.25
CA ALA A 231 5.99 6.65 5.13
C ALA A 231 5.20 5.91 4.03
N THR A 232 4.01 5.39 4.33
CA THR A 232 3.13 4.69 3.36
C THR A 232 2.07 5.59 2.73
N THR A 233 1.94 6.83 3.19
CA THR A 233 0.95 7.81 2.72
C THR A 233 1.64 9.13 2.35
N PRO A 234 2.59 9.08 1.38
CA PRO A 234 3.38 10.24 0.98
C PRO A 234 2.52 11.32 0.32
N ILE A 235 2.82 12.59 0.62
CA ILE A 235 1.99 13.74 0.21
C ILE A 235 1.97 13.98 -1.30
N GLU A 236 3.00 13.52 -2.02
CA GLU A 236 3.02 13.62 -3.49
C GLU A 236 2.01 12.69 -4.16
N LEU A 237 1.58 11.63 -3.47
CA LEU A 237 0.59 10.68 -3.98
C LEU A 237 -0.81 10.98 -3.45
N PHE A 238 -0.93 11.49 -2.22
CA PHE A 238 -2.22 11.64 -1.53
C PHE A 238 -2.59 13.08 -1.14
N GLY A 239 -1.72 14.05 -1.40
CA GLY A 239 -1.88 15.44 -0.95
C GLY A 239 -1.30 15.69 0.44
N PRO A 240 -1.10 16.97 0.83
CA PRO A 240 -0.64 17.33 2.15
C PRO A 240 -1.68 17.03 3.23
N THR A 241 -1.26 16.98 4.49
CA THR A 241 -2.17 16.77 5.62
C THR A 241 -2.64 18.10 6.21
N ARG A 242 -3.80 18.11 6.85
CA ARG A 242 -4.29 19.31 7.56
C ARG A 242 -3.34 19.82 8.64
N TYR A 243 -2.58 18.91 9.27
CA TYR A 243 -1.68 19.25 10.36
C TYR A 243 -0.48 20.07 9.87
N GLN A 244 -0.06 19.88 8.61
CA GLN A 244 0.98 20.69 7.99
C GLN A 244 0.51 22.14 7.80
N TRP A 245 -0.76 22.36 7.46
CA TRP A 245 -1.36 23.69 7.41
C TRP A 245 -1.51 24.30 8.81
N ASP A 246 -2.15 23.57 9.74
CA ASP A 246 -2.44 24.02 11.11
C ASP A 246 -1.18 24.51 11.87
N GLN A 247 -0.01 23.97 11.51
CA GLN A 247 1.28 24.28 12.14
C GLN A 247 2.19 25.19 11.30
N GLY A 248 1.77 25.62 10.10
CA GLY A 248 2.60 26.40 9.17
C GLY A 248 3.87 25.65 8.73
N TYR A 249 3.78 24.33 8.53
CA TYR A 249 4.93 23.45 8.24
C TYR A 249 5.71 23.88 6.99
N PHE A 250 5.00 24.09 5.87
CA PHE A 250 5.62 24.53 4.61
C PHE A 250 6.02 26.00 4.68
N GLN A 251 5.17 26.85 5.25
CA GLN A 251 5.46 28.26 5.52
C GLN A 251 6.80 28.46 6.24
N GLN A 252 7.05 27.70 7.32
CA GLN A 252 8.29 27.78 8.09
C GLN A 252 9.52 27.40 7.25
N GLU A 253 9.43 26.36 6.43
CA GLU A 253 10.53 25.96 5.53
C GLU A 253 10.78 27.01 4.42
N ILE A 254 9.72 27.60 3.87
CA ILE A 254 9.84 28.70 2.91
C ILE A 254 10.57 29.88 3.56
N TYR A 255 10.14 30.32 4.76
CA TYR A 255 10.81 31.40 5.47
C TYR A 255 12.27 31.09 5.80
N ARG A 256 12.58 29.84 6.18
CA ARG A 256 13.96 29.41 6.42
C ARG A 256 14.82 29.56 5.16
N ARG A 257 14.37 29.02 4.01
CA ARG A 257 15.11 29.11 2.73
C ARG A 257 15.28 30.54 2.24
N VAL A 258 14.25 31.39 2.38
CA VAL A 258 14.35 32.81 2.03
C VAL A 258 15.37 33.51 2.95
N SER A 259 15.31 33.24 4.26
CA SER A 259 16.24 33.85 5.23
C SER A 259 17.70 33.44 4.97
N ASP A 260 17.94 32.18 4.65
CA ASP A 260 19.27 31.68 4.27
C ASP A 260 19.77 32.39 3.00
N GLY A 261 18.91 32.54 1.98
CA GLY A 261 19.25 33.27 0.76
C GLY A 261 19.60 34.74 1.00
N LEU A 262 18.86 35.42 1.90
CA LEU A 262 19.17 36.79 2.30
C LEU A 262 20.51 36.88 3.07
N ALA A 263 20.81 35.89 3.91
CA ALA A 263 22.09 35.80 4.62
C ALA A 263 23.27 35.57 3.66
N GLU A 264 23.03 34.93 2.52
CA GLU A 264 23.97 34.79 1.40
C GLU A 264 24.05 36.04 0.50
N ASN A 265 23.49 37.18 0.94
CA ASN A 265 23.45 38.46 0.22
C ASN A 265 22.64 38.46 -1.09
N LEU A 266 21.68 37.54 -1.25
CA LEU A 266 20.71 37.66 -2.33
C LEU A 266 19.75 38.83 -2.03
N SER A 267 19.28 39.51 -3.07
CA SER A 267 18.15 40.42 -2.93
C SER A 267 16.88 39.67 -2.56
N LEU A 268 15.88 40.40 -2.04
CA LEU A 268 14.58 39.82 -1.71
C LEU A 268 13.95 39.12 -2.93
N SER A 269 14.01 39.73 -4.11
CA SER A 269 13.47 39.16 -5.34
C SER A 269 14.19 37.86 -5.72
N GLU A 270 15.51 37.82 -5.61
CA GLU A 270 16.29 36.62 -5.92
C GLU A 270 16.00 35.49 -4.93
N ALA A 271 15.95 35.79 -3.63
CA ALA A 271 15.65 34.81 -2.60
C ALA A 271 14.27 34.15 -2.81
N TRP A 272 13.23 34.94 -3.09
CA TRP A 272 11.90 34.41 -3.38
C TRP A 272 11.84 33.64 -4.71
N SER A 273 12.55 34.11 -5.74
CA SER A 273 12.60 33.42 -7.04
C SER A 273 13.23 32.02 -7.00
N LYS A 274 14.00 31.72 -5.94
CA LYS A 274 14.61 30.40 -5.72
C LYS A 274 13.68 29.42 -4.98
N ILE A 275 12.51 29.85 -4.50
CA ILE A 275 11.55 28.94 -3.86
C ILE A 275 10.86 28.09 -4.94
N PRO A 276 10.90 26.75 -4.84
CA PRO A 276 10.22 25.89 -5.80
C PRO A 276 8.70 26.12 -5.78
N GLU A 277 8.09 26.21 -6.96
CA GLU A 277 6.63 26.35 -7.08
C GLU A 277 5.88 25.23 -6.36
N LYS A 278 6.38 23.99 -6.44
CA LYS A 278 5.82 22.83 -5.71
C LYS A 278 5.74 23.07 -4.20
N LEU A 279 6.77 23.68 -3.62
CA LEU A 279 6.82 23.96 -2.18
C LEU A 279 5.83 25.06 -1.80
N ALA A 280 5.76 26.12 -2.60
CA ALA A 280 4.80 27.19 -2.41
C ALA A 280 3.35 26.69 -2.58
N PHE A 281 3.11 25.77 -3.51
CA PHE A 281 1.80 25.19 -3.74
C PHE A 281 1.32 24.32 -2.56
N TYR A 282 2.21 23.66 -1.83
CA TYR A 282 1.83 22.99 -0.59
C TYR A 282 1.43 23.97 0.53
N ASP A 283 1.97 25.19 0.53
CA ASP A 283 1.61 26.26 1.49
C ASP A 283 0.34 27.03 1.08
N TYR A 284 -0.65 26.32 0.54
CA TYR A 284 -1.92 26.88 0.08
C TYR A 284 -3.10 26.12 0.68
N ILE A 285 -4.02 26.85 1.33
CA ILE A 285 -5.16 26.26 2.04
C ILE A 285 -6.09 25.43 1.14
N GLY A 286 -6.17 25.72 -0.16
CA GLY A 286 -7.00 24.91 -1.08
C GLY A 286 -6.45 23.50 -1.34
N ASN A 287 -5.26 23.19 -0.85
CA ASN A 287 -4.67 21.84 -0.85
C ASN A 287 -4.79 21.15 0.52
N ASN A 288 -5.25 21.84 1.55
CA ASN A 288 -5.59 21.23 2.82
C ASN A 288 -6.84 20.34 2.64
N PRO A 289 -6.82 19.06 3.08
CA PRO A 289 -7.98 18.16 2.97
C PRO A 289 -9.14 18.50 3.94
N ALA A 290 -9.04 19.57 4.74
CA ALA A 290 -10.02 19.98 5.74
C ALA A 290 -10.34 21.48 5.72
#